data_AF-A0A3D0X0I9-F1
#
_entry.id   AF-A0A3D0X0I9-F1
#
_cell.length_a   1.000
_cell.length_b   1.000
_cell.length_c   1.000
_cell.angle_alpha   90.00
_cell.angle_beta   90.00
_cell.angle_gamma   90.00
#
_symmetry.space_group_name_H-M   'P 1'
#
loop_
_entity.id
_entity.type
_entity.pdbx_description
1 polymer ?
#
loop_
_entity_poly.entity_id
_entity_poly.type
_entity_poly.pdbx_seq_one_letter_code
_entity_poly.pdbx_strand_id
1 'polypeptide(L)'
;MKYGWEKDGFGSFDGFEEDNAPYESRKVWDLSAFEREQVIQAYGSQPESEQGPRCPRPVQEVRTLTAWEESVFDGQALVSPQYSIQILYKIRGEIDRNDLHKAVNKLLEENEELRIHFLPLGWNEKLHKLVFQKMSLDIHYRNMENIADDSIDRFLKKLMLEDQEKGFDMAKEPL
;
A
#
# COMPACT_ATOMS: atom_id res chain seq x y z
N MET A 1 -35.26 17.59 -10.31
CA MET A 1 -34.05 17.77 -11.12
C MET A 1 -33.37 16.41 -11.25
N LYS A 2 -33.20 15.91 -12.47
CA LYS A 2 -32.50 14.65 -12.76
C LYS A 2 -31.02 14.98 -12.94
N TYR A 3 -30.15 14.42 -12.09
CA TYR A 3 -28.72 14.35 -12.40
C TYR A 3 -28.43 12.94 -12.87
N GLY A 4 -28.30 12.79 -14.19
CA GLY A 4 -27.63 11.65 -14.79
C GLY A 4 -26.13 11.87 -14.63
N TRP A 5 -25.45 10.89 -14.07
CA TRP A 5 -23.99 10.84 -14.10
C TRP A 5 -23.62 10.00 -15.32
N GLU A 6 -23.08 10.66 -16.33
CA GLU A 6 -22.42 10.01 -17.46
C GLU A 6 -21.19 9.25 -16.94
N LYS A 7 -21.09 7.97 -17.31
CA LYS A 7 -19.93 7.11 -17.04
C LYS A 7 -18.78 7.53 -17.96
N ASP A 8 -18.25 8.73 -17.76
CA ASP A 8 -17.09 9.18 -18.51
C ASP A 8 -15.84 8.85 -17.71
N GLY A 9 -15.14 7.80 -18.14
CA GLY A 9 -13.72 7.62 -17.82
C GLY A 9 -13.34 6.56 -16.79
N PHE A 10 -14.28 5.77 -16.25
CA PHE A 10 -13.88 4.56 -15.53
C PHE A 10 -13.52 3.49 -16.57
N GLY A 11 -12.22 3.35 -16.84
CA GLY A 11 -11.70 2.17 -17.51
C GLY A 11 -12.24 0.92 -16.80
N SER A 12 -12.68 -0.06 -17.59
CA SER A 12 -12.97 -1.40 -17.08
C SER A 12 -11.72 -1.88 -16.36
N PHE A 13 -11.77 -1.94 -15.02
CA PHE A 13 -10.77 -2.67 -14.27
C PHE A 13 -11.17 -4.14 -14.38
N ASP A 14 -10.75 -4.75 -15.49
CA ASP A 14 -10.78 -6.20 -15.63
C ASP A 14 -9.89 -6.76 -14.51
N GLY A 15 -10.45 -7.69 -13.74
CA GLY A 15 -9.99 -8.02 -12.40
C GLY A 15 -8.51 -8.37 -12.27
N PHE A 16 -8.03 -8.35 -11.03
CA PHE A 16 -6.79 -9.02 -10.64
C PHE A 16 -6.89 -10.48 -11.08
N GLU A 17 -6.40 -10.80 -12.27
CA GLU A 17 -5.98 -12.16 -12.58
C GLU A 17 -4.85 -12.41 -11.59
N GLU A 18 -5.16 -13.19 -10.55
CA GLU A 18 -4.20 -13.68 -9.57
C GLU A 18 -3.19 -14.51 -10.35
N ASP A 19 -2.12 -13.83 -10.78
CA ASP A 19 -1.07 -14.40 -11.60
C ASP A 19 -0.40 -15.49 -10.75
N ASN A 20 -0.81 -16.74 -10.96
CA ASN A 20 -0.27 -17.94 -10.33
C ASN A 20 1.18 -18.22 -10.78
N ALA A 21 1.89 -17.19 -11.25
CA ALA A 21 3.30 -17.21 -11.54
C ALA A 21 4.06 -17.59 -10.25
N PRO A 22 5.00 -18.54 -10.31
CA PRO A 22 5.74 -18.96 -9.14
C PRO A 22 6.57 -17.80 -8.58
N TYR A 23 6.36 -17.48 -7.30
CA TYR A 23 7.25 -16.63 -6.52
C TYR A 23 7.95 -17.46 -5.46
N GLU A 24 9.19 -17.09 -5.13
CA GLU A 24 9.88 -17.66 -3.98
C GLU A 24 9.50 -16.86 -2.74
N SER A 25 9.17 -17.54 -1.64
CA SER A 25 8.94 -16.93 -0.32
C SER A 25 9.98 -17.45 0.68
N ARG A 26 10.59 -16.53 1.44
CA ARG A 26 11.60 -16.82 2.45
C ARG A 26 11.26 -16.10 3.76
N LYS A 27 11.64 -16.68 4.91
CA LYS A 27 11.61 -15.95 6.17
C LYS A 27 12.79 -14.99 6.26
N VAL A 28 12.65 -13.92 7.03
CA VAL A 28 13.73 -12.94 7.25
C VAL A 28 14.97 -13.62 7.85
N TRP A 29 14.77 -14.62 8.71
CA TRP A 29 15.86 -15.39 9.31
C TRP A 29 16.50 -16.44 8.38
N ASP A 30 15.94 -16.67 7.18
CA ASP A 30 16.54 -17.52 6.15
C ASP A 30 17.33 -16.70 5.11
N LEU A 31 17.25 -15.37 5.17
CA LEU A 31 18.05 -14.47 4.32
C LEU A 31 19.54 -14.53 4.67
N SER A 32 20.38 -14.21 3.71
CA SER A 32 21.81 -13.99 3.95
C SER A 32 22.03 -12.85 4.96
N ALA A 33 23.19 -12.85 5.63
CA ALA A 33 23.52 -11.81 6.60
C ALA A 33 23.46 -10.40 6.00
N PHE A 34 23.84 -10.26 4.72
CA PHE A 34 23.80 -8.98 4.02
C PHE A 34 22.37 -8.51 3.71
N GLU A 35 21.53 -9.38 3.15
CA GLU A 35 20.11 -9.06 2.91
C GLU A 35 19.38 -8.73 4.23
N ARG A 36 19.65 -9.48 5.30
CA ARG A 36 19.04 -9.22 6.61
C ARG A 36 19.42 -7.86 7.17
N GLU A 37 20.69 -7.47 7.05
CA GLU A 37 21.16 -6.15 7.49
C GLU A 37 20.42 -5.03 6.74
N GLN A 38 20.16 -5.18 5.44
CA GLN A 38 19.39 -4.20 4.66
C GLN A 38 17.94 -4.06 5.18
N VAL A 39 17.27 -5.18 5.50
CA VAL A 39 15.92 -5.15 6.10
C VAL A 39 15.96 -4.47 7.48
N ILE A 40 16.98 -4.76 8.29
CA ILE A 40 17.14 -4.14 9.63
C ILE A 40 17.40 -2.65 9.52
N GLN A 41 18.20 -2.20 8.56
CA GLN A 41 18.46 -0.78 8.34
C GLN A 41 17.19 -0.03 7.88
N ALA A 42 16.35 -0.66 7.07
CA ALA A 42 15.12 -0.05 6.58
C ALA A 42 14.00 -0.02 7.63
N TYR A 43 13.81 -1.12 8.38
CA TYR A 43 12.61 -1.31 9.23
C TYR A 43 12.90 -1.56 10.71
N GLY A 44 14.18 -1.50 11.11
CA GLY A 44 14.62 -1.82 12.46
C GLY A 44 14.67 -3.33 12.71
N SER A 45 14.90 -3.69 13.98
CA SER A 45 15.09 -5.07 14.41
C SER A 45 14.02 -6.03 13.88
N GLN A 46 14.46 -7.19 13.39
CA GLN A 46 13.63 -8.25 12.81
C GLN A 46 13.75 -9.55 13.60
N PRO A 47 12.75 -10.46 13.54
CA PRO A 47 12.83 -11.74 14.22
C PRO A 47 14.00 -12.58 13.68
N GLU A 48 14.76 -13.19 14.59
CA GLU A 48 15.87 -14.11 14.26
C GLU A 48 15.42 -15.58 14.21
N SER A 49 14.23 -15.87 14.71
CA SER A 49 13.58 -17.17 14.66
C SER A 49 12.08 -16.99 14.91
N GLU A 50 11.30 -18.06 14.71
CA GLU A 50 9.86 -18.06 14.96
C GLU A 50 9.48 -17.70 16.41
N GLN A 51 10.33 -18.03 17.38
CA GLN A 51 10.12 -17.77 18.81
C GLN A 51 10.94 -16.59 19.34
N GLY A 52 11.48 -15.76 18.43
CA GLY A 52 12.31 -14.61 18.77
C GLY A 52 11.56 -13.49 19.53
N PRO A 53 12.29 -12.47 20.01
CA PRO A 53 11.67 -11.32 20.67
C PRO A 53 10.68 -10.60 19.74
N ARG A 54 9.61 -10.05 20.31
CA ARG A 54 8.60 -9.32 19.55
C ARG A 54 9.17 -8.02 18.98
N CYS A 55 9.25 -7.93 17.66
CA CYS A 55 9.55 -6.68 16.96
C CYS A 55 8.28 -5.83 16.79
N PRO A 56 8.39 -4.49 16.78
CA PRO A 56 7.23 -3.61 16.60
C PRO A 56 6.63 -3.71 15.19
N ARG A 57 7.46 -3.88 14.15
CA ARG A 57 7.07 -4.05 12.73
C ARG A 57 7.71 -5.32 12.15
N PRO A 58 7.25 -6.51 12.53
CA PRO A 58 7.86 -7.75 12.07
C PRO A 58 7.48 -8.03 10.62
N VAL A 59 8.49 -8.20 9.77
CA VAL A 59 8.33 -8.74 8.42
C VAL A 59 8.10 -10.25 8.55
N GLN A 60 6.95 -10.71 8.08
CA GLN A 60 6.52 -12.11 8.17
C GLN A 60 7.20 -12.98 7.13
N GLU A 61 7.44 -12.43 5.94
CA GLU A 61 8.11 -13.09 4.83
C GLU A 61 8.65 -12.08 3.82
N VAL A 62 9.59 -12.54 3.01
CA VAL A 62 10.15 -11.83 1.87
C VAL A 62 9.91 -12.66 0.63
N ARG A 63 9.21 -12.09 -0.35
CA ARG A 63 8.86 -12.74 -1.61
C ARG A 63 9.60 -12.11 -2.78
N THR A 64 9.90 -12.90 -3.80
CA THR A 64 10.27 -12.36 -5.11
C THR A 64 9.05 -11.75 -5.79
N LEU A 65 9.28 -10.82 -6.72
CA LEU A 65 8.22 -10.32 -7.59
C LEU A 65 7.84 -11.41 -8.61
N THR A 66 6.59 -11.36 -9.06
CA THR A 66 6.16 -12.10 -10.26
C THR A 66 6.72 -11.43 -11.52
N ALA A 67 6.70 -12.13 -12.66
CA ALA A 67 7.16 -11.56 -13.93
C ALA A 67 6.34 -10.31 -14.34
N TRP A 68 5.04 -10.29 -14.05
CA TRP A 68 4.19 -9.13 -14.28
C TRP A 68 4.59 -7.95 -13.38
N GLU A 69 4.78 -8.18 -12.08
CA GLU A 69 5.24 -7.15 -11.15
C GLU A 69 6.58 -6.59 -11.60
N GLU A 70 7.54 -7.44 -11.96
CA GLU A 70 8.83 -7.00 -12.52
C GLU A 70 8.65 -6.08 -13.74
N SER A 71 7.70 -6.38 -14.64
CA SER A 71 7.39 -5.53 -15.78
C SER A 71 6.80 -4.17 -15.39
N VAL A 72 6.05 -4.10 -14.29
CA VAL A 72 5.48 -2.83 -13.78
C VAL A 72 6.57 -1.97 -13.15
N PHE A 73 7.56 -2.59 -12.50
CA PHE A 73 8.63 -1.90 -11.77
C PHE A 73 9.94 -1.69 -12.57
N ASP A 74 10.07 -2.25 -13.78
CA ASP A 74 11.31 -2.28 -14.57
C ASP A 74 11.96 -0.88 -14.73
N GLY A 75 13.01 -0.63 -13.96
CA GLY A 75 13.85 0.56 -14.02
C GLY A 75 13.34 1.81 -13.28
N GLN A 76 12.26 1.73 -12.48
CA GLN A 76 11.73 2.88 -11.75
C GLN A 76 11.75 2.68 -10.23
N ALA A 77 12.41 3.60 -9.52
CA ALA A 77 12.35 3.66 -8.04
C ALA A 77 11.02 4.22 -7.52
N LEU A 78 10.21 4.81 -8.41
CA LEU A 78 8.91 5.39 -8.11
C LEU A 78 7.88 4.78 -9.06
N VAL A 79 6.78 4.28 -8.54
CA VAL A 79 5.64 3.89 -9.39
C VAL A 79 5.13 5.18 -10.04
N SER A 80 5.04 5.20 -11.36
CA SER A 80 4.40 6.33 -12.06
C SER A 80 2.99 6.55 -11.49
N PRO A 81 2.55 7.80 -11.23
CA PRO A 81 1.22 8.10 -10.73
C PRO A 81 0.06 7.56 -11.58
N GLN A 82 0.34 7.11 -12.81
CA GLN A 82 -0.63 6.44 -13.68
C GLN A 82 -1.04 5.04 -13.19
N TYR A 83 -0.23 4.39 -12.35
CA TYR A 83 -0.58 3.09 -11.75
C TYR A 83 -1.25 3.23 -10.38
N SER A 84 -1.42 4.45 -9.87
CA SER A 84 -2.15 4.71 -8.62
C SER A 84 -3.64 4.84 -8.91
N ILE A 85 -4.46 4.11 -8.16
CA ILE A 85 -5.93 4.23 -8.21
C ILE A 85 -6.40 5.03 -6.99
N GLN A 86 -7.09 6.14 -7.23
CA GLN A 86 -7.76 6.91 -6.19
C GLN A 86 -9.28 6.74 -6.30
N ILE A 87 -9.94 6.40 -5.20
CA ILE A 87 -11.39 6.21 -5.14
C ILE A 87 -12.01 7.17 -4.14
N LEU A 88 -13.05 7.89 -4.57
CA LEU A 88 -13.80 8.81 -3.72
C LEU A 88 -15.21 8.27 -3.45
N TYR A 89 -15.57 8.17 -2.18
CA TYR A 89 -16.91 7.75 -1.74
C TYR A 89 -17.70 8.94 -1.18
N LYS A 90 -18.93 9.12 -1.66
CA LYS A 90 -19.90 10.04 -1.07
C LYS A 90 -20.90 9.25 -0.24
N ILE A 91 -20.75 9.32 1.08
CA ILE A 91 -21.58 8.58 2.03
C ILE A 91 -22.61 9.55 2.63
N ARG A 92 -23.86 9.10 2.75
CA ARG A 92 -24.92 9.82 3.47
C ARG A 92 -25.20 9.11 4.77
N GLY A 93 -24.99 9.80 5.89
CA GLY A 93 -25.16 9.26 7.24
C GLY A 93 -24.01 9.68 8.14
N GLU A 94 -24.00 9.14 9.35
CA GLU A 94 -22.93 9.34 10.31
C GLU A 94 -21.89 8.23 10.17
N ILE A 95 -20.61 8.61 10.25
CA ILE A 95 -19.49 7.66 10.27
C ILE A 95 -18.78 7.86 11.60
N ASP A 96 -18.85 6.85 12.47
CA ASP A 96 -18.03 6.82 13.67
C ASP A 96 -16.57 6.57 13.30
N ARG A 97 -15.67 7.40 13.81
CA ARG A 97 -14.24 7.35 13.47
C ARG A 97 -13.59 6.08 13.98
N ASN A 98 -13.97 5.59 15.15
CA ASN A 98 -13.39 4.40 15.74
C ASN A 98 -13.82 3.15 14.96
N ASP A 99 -15.09 3.09 14.55
CA ASP A 99 -15.58 1.97 13.78
C ASP A 99 -14.99 1.93 12.37
N LEU A 100 -14.81 3.09 11.71
CA LEU A 100 -14.07 3.16 10.46
C LEU A 100 -12.63 2.66 10.64
N HIS A 101 -11.93 3.12 11.69
CA HIS A 101 -10.56 2.70 11.95
C HIS A 101 -10.45 1.19 12.21
N LYS A 102 -11.36 0.60 12.98
CA LYS A 102 -11.43 -0.87 13.17
C LYS A 102 -11.68 -1.60 11.87
N ALA A 103 -12.57 -1.09 11.02
CA ALA A 103 -12.89 -1.72 9.74
C ALA A 103 -11.67 -1.71 8.81
N VAL A 104 -10.94 -0.58 8.73
CA VAL A 104 -9.69 -0.49 7.96
C VAL A 104 -8.64 -1.43 8.52
N ASN A 105 -8.42 -1.47 9.84
CA ASN A 105 -7.45 -2.39 10.43
C ASN A 105 -7.82 -3.86 10.17
N LYS A 106 -9.11 -4.21 10.19
CA LYS A 106 -9.56 -5.56 9.84
C LYS A 106 -9.27 -5.90 8.38
N LEU A 107 -9.50 -4.96 7.44
CA LEU A 107 -9.12 -5.14 6.05
C LEU A 107 -7.61 -5.36 5.91
N LEU A 108 -6.81 -4.57 6.63
CA LEU A 108 -5.36 -4.74 6.67
C LEU A 108 -4.96 -6.07 7.26
N GLU A 109 -5.66 -6.64 8.24
CA GLU A 109 -5.34 -7.95 8.83
C GLU A 109 -5.70 -9.11 7.88
N GLU A 110 -6.83 -9.01 7.19
CA GLU A 110 -7.35 -10.07 6.31
C GLU A 110 -6.64 -10.12 4.95
N ASN A 111 -6.05 -9.00 4.49
CA ASN A 111 -5.46 -8.89 3.16
C ASN A 111 -3.96 -8.56 3.25
N GLU A 112 -3.12 -9.54 2.93
CA GLU A 112 -1.66 -9.38 3.00
C GLU A 112 -1.10 -8.40 1.97
N GLU A 113 -1.74 -8.28 0.81
CA GLU A 113 -1.37 -7.37 -0.28
C GLU A 113 -1.33 -5.91 0.18
N LEU A 114 -2.19 -5.53 1.13
CA LEU A 114 -2.24 -4.18 1.73
C LEU A 114 -1.17 -3.96 2.83
N ARG A 115 -0.35 -4.98 3.10
CA ARG A 115 0.74 -4.94 4.09
C ARG A 115 2.10 -5.15 3.45
N ILE A 116 2.17 -5.03 2.12
CA ILE A 116 3.40 -5.22 1.35
C ILE A 116 4.14 -3.89 1.22
N HIS A 117 5.44 -3.96 1.45
CA HIS A 117 6.39 -2.94 1.02
C HIS A 117 7.36 -3.53 0.02
N PHE A 118 8.07 -2.69 -0.73
CA PHE A 118 9.12 -3.14 -1.62
C PHE A 118 10.49 -2.64 -1.19
N LEU A 119 11.47 -3.54 -1.15
CA LEU A 119 12.85 -3.20 -0.79
C LEU A 119 13.84 -3.89 -1.73
N PRO A 120 14.80 -3.15 -2.31
CA PRO A 120 15.95 -3.74 -2.99
C PRO A 120 16.80 -4.54 -2.00
N LEU A 121 17.08 -5.81 -2.31
CA LEU A 121 17.90 -6.68 -1.47
C LEU A 121 19.02 -7.35 -2.26
N GLY A 122 20.12 -7.63 -1.57
CA GLY A 122 21.27 -8.33 -2.12
C GLY A 122 22.14 -7.47 -3.03
N TRP A 123 23.20 -8.08 -3.56
CA TRP A 123 24.19 -7.40 -4.41
C TRP A 123 23.67 -7.01 -5.80
N ASN A 124 22.61 -7.69 -6.25
CA ASN A 124 21.94 -7.38 -7.51
C ASN A 124 20.87 -6.29 -7.35
N GLU A 125 20.67 -5.77 -6.14
CA GLU A 125 19.65 -4.76 -5.80
C GLU A 125 18.26 -5.10 -6.35
N LYS A 126 17.93 -6.40 -6.42
CA LYS A 126 16.65 -6.84 -6.94
C LYS A 126 15.55 -6.44 -5.95
N LEU A 127 14.47 -5.87 -6.47
CA LEU A 127 13.30 -5.53 -5.65
C LEU A 127 12.65 -6.81 -5.10
N HIS A 128 12.21 -6.76 -3.84
CA HIS A 128 11.50 -7.85 -3.18
C HIS A 128 10.26 -7.31 -2.46
N LYS A 129 9.22 -8.14 -2.35
CA LYS A 129 8.02 -7.86 -1.56
C LYS A 129 8.25 -8.28 -0.11
N LEU A 130 8.10 -7.35 0.82
CA LEU A 130 8.17 -7.60 2.25
C LEU A 130 6.77 -7.54 2.82
N VAL A 131 6.24 -8.69 3.23
CA VAL A 131 4.90 -8.78 3.81
C VAL A 131 5.02 -8.58 5.31
N PHE A 132 4.38 -7.54 5.82
CA PHE A 132 4.36 -7.29 7.27
C PHE A 132 3.28 -8.11 7.95
N GLN A 133 3.58 -8.60 9.15
CA GLN A 133 2.60 -9.36 9.95
C GLN A 133 1.41 -8.48 10.38
N LYS A 134 1.67 -7.20 10.62
CA LYS A 134 0.68 -6.23 11.08
C LYS A 134 1.05 -4.83 10.60
N MET A 135 0.02 -4.04 10.36
CA MET A 135 0.15 -2.66 9.93
C MET A 135 -0.98 -1.81 10.47
N SER A 136 -0.73 -0.52 10.63
CA SER A 136 -1.74 0.49 10.93
C SER A 136 -1.58 1.64 9.94
N LEU A 137 -2.69 2.11 9.40
CA LEU A 137 -2.76 3.29 8.54
C LEU A 137 -3.26 4.50 9.33
N ASP A 138 -2.72 5.67 9.00
CA ASP A 138 -3.18 6.93 9.54
C ASP A 138 -4.39 7.43 8.72
N ILE A 139 -5.53 7.61 9.39
CA ILE A 139 -6.76 8.14 8.78
C ILE A 139 -6.86 9.62 9.12
N HIS A 140 -6.82 10.48 8.09
CA HIS A 140 -6.95 11.92 8.27
C HIS A 140 -8.40 12.38 8.19
N TYR A 141 -8.90 12.97 9.28
CA TYR A 141 -10.25 13.54 9.35
C TYR A 141 -10.23 15.06 9.22
N ARG A 142 -11.10 15.61 8.35
CA ARG A 142 -11.27 17.05 8.16
C ARG A 142 -12.75 17.41 8.28
N ASN A 143 -13.10 18.39 9.11
CA ASN A 143 -14.45 18.93 9.18
C ASN A 143 -14.61 20.00 8.08
N MET A 144 -15.64 19.86 7.24
CA MET A 144 -15.94 20.75 6.11
C MET A 144 -17.36 21.36 6.19
N GLU A 145 -18.05 21.25 7.32
CA GLU A 145 -19.47 21.64 7.48
C GLU A 145 -19.77 23.11 7.14
N ASN A 146 -18.79 24.00 7.26
CA ASN A 146 -18.94 25.44 7.02
C ASN A 146 -18.35 25.90 5.67
N ILE A 147 -18.12 24.98 4.74
CA ILE A 147 -17.54 25.26 3.43
C ILE A 147 -18.63 25.08 2.38
N ALA A 148 -18.75 26.03 1.44
CA ALA A 148 -19.69 25.92 0.34
C ALA A 148 -19.34 24.72 -0.57
N ASP A 149 -20.36 24.03 -1.10
CA ASP A 149 -20.19 22.81 -1.92
C ASP A 149 -19.18 22.98 -3.07
N ASP A 150 -19.26 24.07 -3.85
CA ASP A 150 -18.32 24.37 -4.94
C ASP A 150 -16.86 24.55 -4.45
N SER A 151 -16.68 24.83 -3.18
CA SER A 151 -15.37 24.93 -2.53
C SER A 151 -14.89 23.57 -2.03
N ILE A 152 -15.80 22.66 -1.65
CA ILE A 152 -15.47 21.27 -1.32
C ILE A 152 -15.00 20.54 -2.58
N ASP A 153 -15.71 20.66 -3.71
CA ASP A 153 -15.31 19.98 -4.95
C ASP A 153 -13.94 20.44 -5.45
N ARG A 154 -13.67 21.75 -5.40
CA ARG A 154 -12.34 22.30 -5.73
C ARG A 154 -11.27 21.83 -4.76
N PHE A 155 -11.59 21.75 -3.47
CA PHE A 155 -10.67 21.25 -2.46
C PHE A 155 -10.32 19.78 -2.70
N LEU A 156 -11.31 18.92 -2.94
CA LEU A 156 -11.10 17.50 -3.21
C LEU A 156 -10.28 17.29 -4.48
N LYS A 157 -10.58 18.01 -5.56
CA LYS A 157 -9.78 17.95 -6.81
C LYS A 157 -8.32 18.32 -6.57
N LYS A 158 -8.08 19.39 -5.81
CA LYS A 158 -6.73 19.80 -5.46
C LYS A 158 -6.01 18.74 -4.62
N LEU A 159 -6.69 18.20 -3.62
CA LEU A 159 -6.13 17.16 -2.75
C LEU A 159 -5.76 15.89 -3.54
N MET A 160 -6.64 15.43 -4.45
CA MET A 160 -6.37 14.28 -5.29
C MET A 160 -5.18 14.50 -6.22
N LEU A 161 -5.07 15.70 -6.82
CA LEU A 161 -3.94 16.05 -7.67
C LEU A 161 -2.63 16.10 -6.88
N GLU A 162 -2.63 16.71 -5.69
CA GLU A 162 -1.44 16.76 -4.81
C GLU A 162 -1.00 15.36 -4.37
N ASP A 163 -1.96 14.48 -4.03
CA ASP A 163 -1.69 13.09 -3.66
C ASP A 163 -1.17 12.27 -4.85
N GLN A 164 -1.72 12.49 -6.05
CA GLN A 164 -1.24 11.86 -7.28
C GLN A 164 0.18 12.32 -7.65
N GLU A 165 0.47 13.62 -7.55
CA GLU A 165 1.79 14.18 -7.84
C GLU A 165 2.87 13.73 -6.84
N LYS A 166 2.49 13.49 -5.58
CA LYS A 166 3.40 12.94 -4.56
C LYS A 166 3.90 11.55 -4.95
N GLY A 167 3.07 10.77 -5.66
CA GLY A 167 3.37 9.40 -6.03
C GLY A 167 3.42 8.46 -4.81
N PHE A 168 3.97 7.27 -5.02
CA PHE A 168 4.05 6.22 -4.02
C PHE A 168 5.51 5.85 -3.72
N ASP A 169 5.96 6.05 -2.47
CA ASP A 169 7.31 5.64 -2.03
C ASP A 169 7.29 4.17 -1.61
N MET A 170 7.65 3.31 -2.55
CA MET A 170 7.68 1.85 -2.40
C MET A 170 8.45 1.34 -1.17
N ALA A 171 9.46 2.07 -0.70
CA ALA A 171 10.29 1.65 0.42
C ALA A 171 9.68 2.04 1.78
N LYS A 172 8.89 3.12 1.83
CA LYS A 172 8.41 3.71 3.09
C LYS A 172 6.91 3.55 3.30
N GLU A 173 6.16 3.49 2.21
CA GLU A 173 4.70 3.45 2.23
C GLU A 173 4.24 2.02 1.90
N PRO A 174 3.21 1.52 2.61
CA PRO A 174 2.58 0.26 2.23
C PRO A 174 1.70 0.45 1.01
N LEU A 175 1.61 -0.60 0.19
CA LEU A 175 0.69 -0.67 -0.94
C LEU A 175 -0.76 -0.33 -0.54
#